data_AF-A0A319BJK2-F1
#
_entry.id   AF-A0A319BJK2-F1
#
_cell.length_a   1.000
_cell.length_b   1.000
_cell.length_c   1.000
_cell.angle_alpha   90.00
_cell.angle_beta   90.00
_cell.angle_gamma   90.00
#
_symmetry.space_group_name_H-M   'P 1'
#
loop_
_entity.id
_entity.type
_entity.pdbx_description
1 polymer ?
#
loop_
_entity_poly.entity_id
_entity_poly.type
_entity_poly.pdbx_seq_one_letter_code
_entity_poly.pdbx_strand_id
1 'polypeptide(L)'
;MSAEEFLANVEGGIMPVTCHEDVLRIAFIYLHEGLWTGNGVFDVVEKLHSHGLSFGEGDLRFNRSLDILYLAQIAAAIYRYSSQLEEDVPSFSDFSAFYTAHHSLLHSSAWHSYYSTPFLTQSTTARFYRLPDLQDLPDSSSPLC
;
A
#
# COMPACT_ATOMS: atom_id res chain seq x y z
N MET A 1 14.31 17.07 -1.84
CA MET A 1 14.66 15.64 -1.86
C MET A 1 13.79 14.99 -2.92
N SER A 2 14.39 14.34 -3.91
CA SER A 2 13.65 13.56 -4.92
C SER A 2 13.13 12.23 -4.34
N ALA A 3 12.30 11.51 -5.09
CA ALA A 3 11.83 10.18 -4.71
C ALA A 3 13.00 9.19 -4.60
N GLU A 4 13.94 9.26 -5.55
CA GLU A 4 15.12 8.38 -5.60
C GLU A 4 16.08 8.67 -4.44
N GLU A 5 16.32 9.94 -4.12
CA GLU A 5 17.13 10.33 -2.95
C GLU A 5 16.49 9.83 -1.65
N PHE A 6 15.16 9.93 -1.54
CA PHE A 6 14.42 9.44 -0.39
C PHE A 6 14.56 7.92 -0.24
N LEU A 7 14.32 7.16 -1.32
CA LEU A 7 14.48 5.70 -1.31
C LEU A 7 15.90 5.29 -0.99
N ALA A 8 16.91 5.90 -1.62
CA ALA A 8 18.31 5.59 -1.35
C ALA A 8 18.70 5.82 0.12
N ASN A 9 18.16 6.87 0.75
CA ASN A 9 18.38 7.13 2.17
C ASN A 9 17.70 6.10 3.08
N VAL A 10 16.50 5.62 2.72
CA VAL A 10 15.81 4.55 3.46
C VAL A 10 16.55 3.22 3.30
N GLU A 11 16.81 2.80 2.07
CA GLU A 11 17.47 1.53 1.75
C GLU A 11 18.90 1.48 2.29
N GLY A 12 19.60 2.62 2.29
CA GLY A 12 20.92 2.79 2.90
C GLY A 12 20.92 2.88 4.43
N GLY A 13 19.75 2.86 5.08
CA GLY A 13 19.60 2.95 6.54
C GLY A 13 19.94 4.32 7.14
N ILE A 14 20.05 5.36 6.32
CA ILE A 14 20.30 6.74 6.74
C ILE A 14 19.04 7.32 7.40
N MET A 15 17.88 7.01 6.85
CA MET A 15 16.60 7.49 7.35
C MET A 15 15.77 6.32 7.89
N PRO A 16 15.38 6.33 9.18
CA PRO A 16 14.62 5.25 9.77
C PRO A 16 13.17 5.28 9.27
N VAL A 17 12.61 4.09 9.05
CA VAL A 17 11.16 3.89 8.86
C VAL A 17 10.57 3.66 10.24
N THR A 18 9.75 4.58 10.71
CA THR A 18 9.28 4.60 12.10
C THR A 18 7.77 4.51 12.24
N CYS A 19 7.03 4.78 11.17
CA CYS A 19 5.57 4.73 11.19
C CYS A 19 4.98 4.16 9.89
N HIS A 20 3.67 3.91 9.94
CA HIS A 20 2.87 3.45 8.79
C HIS A 20 2.96 4.39 7.58
N GLU A 21 2.99 5.70 7.80
CA GLU A 21 3.07 6.70 6.73
C GLU A 21 4.40 6.65 5.97
N ASP A 22 5.50 6.31 6.65
CA ASP A 22 6.80 6.09 5.99
C ASP A 22 6.70 4.89 5.02
N VAL A 23 6.08 3.79 5.46
CA VAL A 23 5.86 2.59 4.61
C VAL A 23 4.94 2.92 3.43
N LEU A 24 3.85 3.66 3.66
CA LEU A 24 2.96 4.12 2.60
C LEU A 24 3.72 4.97 1.56
N ARG A 25 4.59 5.87 2.01
CA ARG A 25 5.36 6.75 1.12
C ARG A 25 6.33 5.95 0.26
N ILE A 26 7.02 4.97 0.83
CA ILE A 26 7.90 4.06 0.09
C ILE A 26 7.09 3.24 -0.92
N ALA A 27 5.98 2.64 -0.47
CA ALA A 27 5.10 1.84 -1.29
C ALA A 27 4.49 2.64 -2.47
N PHE A 28 4.13 3.91 -2.22
CA PHE A 28 3.66 4.83 -3.24
C PHE A 28 4.71 5.04 -4.34
N ILE A 29 5.98 5.26 -3.98
CA ILE A 29 7.07 5.41 -4.97
C ILE A 29 7.27 4.10 -5.75
N TYR A 30 7.31 2.96 -5.06
CA TYR A 30 7.48 1.65 -5.72
C TYR A 30 6.33 1.32 -6.68
N LEU A 31 5.09 1.66 -6.32
CA LEU A 31 3.95 1.49 -7.21
C LEU A 31 3.99 2.47 -8.38
N HIS A 32 4.42 3.71 -8.14
CA HIS A 32 4.60 4.68 -9.22
C HIS A 32 5.65 4.19 -10.23
N GLU A 33 6.81 3.70 -9.78
CA GLU A 33 7.82 3.08 -10.65
C GLU A 33 7.32 1.79 -11.32
N GLY A 34 6.54 0.98 -10.59
CA GLY A 34 6.06 -0.33 -11.02
C GLY A 34 4.94 -0.27 -12.07
N LEU A 35 3.99 0.65 -11.92
CA LEU A 35 2.87 0.86 -12.85
C LEU A 35 3.34 1.10 -14.28
N TRP A 36 4.52 1.71 -14.46
CA TRP A 36 5.09 2.00 -15.78
C TRP A 36 6.09 0.96 -16.29
N THR A 37 6.59 0.09 -15.41
CA THR A 37 7.62 -0.93 -15.74
C THR A 37 7.07 -2.36 -15.80
N GLY A 38 5.77 -2.56 -15.54
CA GLY A 38 5.10 -3.86 -15.58
C GLY A 38 5.14 -4.63 -14.27
N ASN A 39 5.61 -4.01 -13.18
CA ASN A 39 5.62 -4.60 -11.85
C ASN A 39 4.28 -4.30 -11.16
N GLY A 40 3.58 -5.35 -10.75
CA GLY A 40 2.28 -5.27 -10.08
C GLY A 40 2.41 -5.10 -8.56
N VAL A 41 1.26 -5.05 -7.89
CA VAL A 41 1.20 -4.97 -6.41
C VAL A 41 1.97 -6.12 -5.74
N PHE A 42 2.01 -7.31 -6.35
CA PHE A 42 2.75 -8.46 -5.79
C PHE A 42 4.26 -8.25 -5.81
N ASP A 43 4.81 -7.67 -6.89
CA ASP A 43 6.25 -7.38 -6.98
C ASP A 43 6.66 -6.34 -5.94
N VAL A 44 5.78 -5.35 -5.70
CA VAL A 44 6.01 -4.34 -4.66
C VAL A 44 5.99 -4.94 -3.25
N VAL A 45 5.14 -5.94 -2.97
CA VAL A 45 5.20 -6.67 -1.69
C VAL A 45 6.56 -7.31 -1.49
N GLU A 46 7.07 -8.03 -2.50
CA GLU A 46 8.38 -8.68 -2.40
C GLU A 46 9.49 -7.64 -2.18
N LYS A 47 9.41 -6.49 -2.86
CA LYS A 47 10.36 -5.38 -2.69
C LYS A 47 10.28 -4.76 -1.30
N LEU A 48 9.10 -4.60 -0.70
CA LEU A 48 8.98 -4.14 0.69
C LEU A 48 9.59 -5.17 1.65
N HIS A 49 9.26 -6.44 1.48
CA HIS A 49 9.71 -7.53 2.35
C HIS A 49 11.24 -7.72 2.30
N SER A 50 11.87 -7.57 1.12
CA SER A 50 13.33 -7.64 0.98
C SER A 50 14.06 -6.54 1.74
N HIS A 51 13.41 -5.40 1.99
CA HIS A 51 13.92 -4.30 2.80
C HIS A 51 13.45 -4.36 4.27
N GLY A 52 12.80 -5.46 4.67
CA GLY A 52 12.30 -5.64 6.03
C GLY A 52 11.07 -4.80 6.38
N LEU A 53 10.40 -4.25 5.37
CA LEU A 53 9.24 -3.37 5.47
C LEU A 53 7.93 -4.16 5.31
N SER A 54 6.91 -3.74 6.05
CA SER A 54 5.58 -4.35 6.10
C SER A 54 4.61 -3.33 6.70
N PHE A 55 3.34 -3.37 6.28
CA PHE A 55 2.27 -2.59 6.90
C PHE A 55 1.77 -3.22 8.20
N GLY A 56 1.89 -4.55 8.33
CA GLY A 56 1.59 -5.22 9.58
C GLY A 56 2.68 -5.04 10.64
N GLU A 57 2.25 -4.97 11.91
CA GLU A 57 3.10 -4.92 13.10
C GLU A 57 2.91 -6.15 13.99
N GLY A 58 3.87 -6.45 14.85
CA GLY A 58 3.81 -7.59 15.77
C GLY A 58 3.56 -8.91 15.04
N ASP A 59 2.51 -9.64 15.43
CA ASP A 59 2.12 -10.92 14.83
C ASP A 59 1.61 -10.79 13.37
N LEU A 60 1.32 -9.56 12.93
CA LEU A 60 0.90 -9.27 11.55
C LEU A 60 2.06 -8.85 10.66
N ARG A 61 3.30 -8.79 11.18
CA ARG A 61 4.45 -8.38 10.38
C ARG A 61 4.68 -9.34 9.20
N PHE A 62 4.90 -8.78 8.02
CA PHE A 62 5.03 -9.50 6.74
C PHE A 62 3.78 -10.30 6.35
N ASN A 63 2.60 -9.86 6.79
CA ASN A 63 1.33 -10.44 6.40
C ASN A 63 0.98 -9.99 4.97
N ARG A 64 1.13 -10.91 4.01
CA ARG A 64 0.91 -10.60 2.59
C ARG A 64 -0.53 -10.15 2.29
N SER A 65 -1.54 -10.66 2.97
CA SER A 65 -2.92 -10.20 2.77
C SER A 65 -3.10 -8.74 3.18
N LEU A 66 -2.53 -8.38 4.33
CA LEU A 66 -2.56 -7.00 4.83
C LEU A 66 -1.72 -6.06 3.95
N ASP A 67 -0.54 -6.49 3.54
CA ASP A 67 0.34 -5.66 2.72
C ASP A 67 -0.26 -5.40 1.32
N ILE A 68 -0.85 -6.42 0.72
CA ILE A 68 -1.52 -6.30 -0.58
C ILE A 68 -2.77 -5.43 -0.49
N LEU A 69 -3.51 -5.47 0.63
CA LEU A 69 -4.65 -4.56 0.84
C LEU A 69 -4.21 -3.10 0.70
N TYR A 70 -3.17 -2.70 1.44
CA TYR A 70 -2.67 -1.32 1.39
C TYR A 70 -2.12 -0.95 0.02
N LEU A 71 -1.39 -1.84 -0.64
CA LEU A 71 -0.89 -1.61 -2.00
C LEU A 71 -2.02 -1.47 -3.02
N ALA A 72 -3.06 -2.30 -2.93
CA ALA A 72 -4.23 -2.19 -3.78
C ALA A 72 -5.00 -0.87 -3.53
N GLN A 73 -5.09 -0.43 -2.28
CA GLN A 73 -5.71 0.86 -1.93
C GLN A 73 -4.89 2.05 -2.45
N ILE A 74 -3.55 2.01 -2.37
CA ILE A 74 -2.68 3.02 -2.98
C ILE A 74 -2.90 3.06 -4.49
N ALA A 75 -2.88 1.91 -5.16
CA ALA A 75 -3.11 1.83 -6.61
C ALA A 75 -4.48 2.39 -6.99
N ALA A 76 -5.55 2.01 -6.29
CA ALA A 76 -6.90 2.54 -6.52
C ALA A 76 -6.97 4.06 -6.30
N ALA A 77 -6.32 4.58 -5.25
CA ALA A 77 -6.25 6.00 -4.99
C ALA A 77 -5.47 6.77 -6.08
N ILE A 78 -4.37 6.20 -6.61
CA ILE A 78 -3.64 6.78 -7.76
C ILE A 78 -4.56 6.88 -8.97
N TYR A 79 -5.30 5.80 -9.29
CA TYR A 79 -6.27 5.81 -10.38
C TYR A 79 -7.35 6.87 -10.17
N ARG A 80 -7.95 6.97 -8.98
CA ARG A 80 -8.95 8.00 -8.66
C ARG A 80 -8.40 9.40 -8.86
N TYR A 81 -7.18 9.67 -8.39
CA TYR A 81 -6.50 10.95 -8.58
C TYR A 81 -6.35 11.31 -10.06
N SER A 82 -5.80 10.39 -10.86
CA SER A 82 -5.62 10.60 -12.32
C SER A 82 -6.95 10.81 -13.07
N SER A 83 -8.00 10.08 -12.68
CA SER A 83 -9.32 10.17 -13.32
C SER A 83 -10.08 11.48 -13.03
N GLN A 84 -9.80 12.13 -11.89
CA GLN A 84 -10.52 13.33 -11.45
C GLN A 84 -9.88 14.63 -11.95
N LEU A 85 -8.59 14.60 -12.30
CA LEU A 85 -7.83 15.81 -12.60
C LEU A 85 -7.47 16.02 -14.08
N GLU A 86 -7.72 15.04 -14.98
CA GLU A 86 -7.18 15.05 -16.36
C GLU A 86 -5.65 15.33 -16.42
N GLU A 87 -4.96 15.15 -15.29
CA GLU A 87 -3.53 15.39 -15.10
C GLU A 87 -2.75 14.07 -15.07
N ASP A 88 -1.44 14.16 -15.30
CA ASP A 88 -0.51 13.05 -15.14
C ASP A 88 -0.55 12.48 -13.70
N VAL A 89 -0.14 11.22 -13.56
CA VAL A 89 -0.07 10.48 -12.27
C VAL A 89 0.61 11.33 -11.18
N PRO A 90 0.11 11.31 -9.91
CA PRO A 90 0.58 12.21 -8.87
C PRO A 90 2.10 12.09 -8.66
N SER A 91 2.77 13.24 -8.61
CA SER A 91 4.20 13.30 -8.33
C SER A 91 4.49 12.88 -6.89
N PHE A 92 5.72 12.43 -6.63
CA PHE A 92 6.20 12.17 -5.27
C PHE A 92 6.02 13.36 -4.31
N SER A 93 6.13 14.59 -4.81
CA SER A 93 5.88 15.81 -4.01
C SER A 93 4.45 15.86 -3.46
N ASP A 94 3.51 15.17 -4.12
CA ASP A 94 2.09 15.28 -3.85
C ASP A 94 1.62 14.25 -2.82
N PHE A 95 2.52 13.39 -2.31
CA PHE A 95 2.18 12.33 -1.36
C PHE A 95 1.37 12.83 -0.15
N SER A 96 1.70 14.00 0.40
CA SER A 96 0.96 14.56 1.54
C SER A 96 -0.48 14.93 1.19
N ALA A 97 -0.69 15.54 0.02
CA ALA A 97 -2.02 15.87 -0.48
C ALA A 97 -2.80 14.60 -0.85
N PHE A 98 -2.14 13.64 -1.51
CA PHE A 98 -2.66 12.33 -1.84
C PHE A 98 -3.13 11.56 -0.60
N TYR A 99 -2.29 11.50 0.44
CA TYR A 99 -2.62 10.84 1.70
C TYR A 99 -3.80 11.51 2.40
N THR A 100 -3.83 12.85 2.44
CA THR A 100 -4.94 13.60 3.04
C THR A 100 -6.26 13.33 2.31
N ALA A 101 -6.25 13.32 0.97
CA ALA A 101 -7.43 13.07 0.16
C ALA A 101 -7.97 11.63 0.29
N HIS A 102 -7.09 10.66 0.53
CA HIS A 102 -7.43 9.23 0.60
C HIS A 102 -7.23 8.64 2.00
N HIS A 103 -7.23 9.49 3.04
CA HIS A 103 -6.90 9.11 4.40
C HIS A 103 -7.78 7.96 4.93
N SER A 104 -9.07 7.95 4.58
CA SER A 104 -10.00 6.88 4.97
C SER A 104 -9.58 5.50 4.50
N LEU A 105 -8.89 5.41 3.36
CA LEU A 105 -8.35 4.16 2.83
C LEU A 105 -6.96 3.85 3.37
N LEU A 106 -6.12 4.88 3.51
CA LEU A 106 -4.69 4.69 3.74
C LEU A 106 -4.30 4.68 5.22
N HIS A 107 -5.15 5.16 6.12
CA HIS A 107 -4.83 5.21 7.55
C HIS A 107 -4.48 3.81 8.10
N SER A 108 -3.60 3.77 9.11
CA SER A 108 -3.05 2.52 9.69
C SER A 108 -4.11 1.60 10.31
N SER A 109 -5.29 2.13 10.63
CA SER A 109 -6.43 1.35 11.15
C SER A 109 -7.47 1.01 10.08
N ALA A 110 -7.31 1.44 8.83
CA ALA A 110 -8.30 1.25 7.77
C ALA A 110 -8.57 -0.24 7.48
N TRP A 111 -7.57 -1.11 7.68
CA TRP A 111 -7.71 -2.54 7.48
C TRP A 111 -8.77 -3.19 8.39
N HIS A 112 -9.07 -2.61 9.56
CA HIS A 112 -10.06 -3.15 10.50
C HIS A 112 -11.48 -3.19 9.93
N SER A 113 -11.77 -2.38 8.91
CA SER A 113 -13.06 -2.45 8.21
C SER A 113 -13.18 -3.66 7.29
N TYR A 114 -12.05 -4.23 6.85
CA TYR A 114 -11.98 -5.29 5.83
C TYR A 114 -11.63 -6.65 6.43
N TYR A 115 -10.75 -6.67 7.43
CA TYR A 115 -10.26 -7.91 8.01
C TYR A 115 -10.47 -8.01 9.51
N SER A 116 -10.79 -9.22 9.96
CA SER A 116 -10.69 -9.59 11.37
C SER A 116 -9.26 -10.03 11.73
N THR A 117 -8.80 -9.69 12.94
CA THR A 117 -7.48 -10.15 13.43
C THR A 117 -7.35 -11.67 13.43
N PRO A 118 -8.34 -12.47 13.89
CA PRO A 118 -8.26 -13.94 13.86
C PRO A 118 -8.13 -14.50 12.45
N PHE A 119 -8.63 -13.80 11.43
CA PHE A 119 -8.49 -14.22 10.04
C PHE A 119 -7.07 -13.92 9.51
N LEU A 120 -6.54 -12.73 9.77
CA LEU A 120 -5.19 -12.34 9.34
C LEU A 120 -4.09 -13.18 9.99
N THR A 121 -4.26 -13.61 11.25
CA THR A 121 -3.25 -14.43 11.96
C THR A 121 -3.21 -15.88 11.50
N GLN A 122 -4.13 -16.34 10.64
CA GLN A 122 -4.06 -17.67 10.05
C GLN A 122 -2.84 -17.78 9.14
N SER A 123 -2.10 -18.89 9.26
CA SER A 123 -0.87 -19.12 8.48
C SER A 123 -1.08 -19.03 6.97
N THR A 124 -2.24 -19.46 6.47
CA THR A 124 -2.62 -19.36 5.06
C THR A 124 -2.88 -17.92 4.62
N THR A 125 -3.54 -17.12 5.45
CA THR A 125 -3.87 -15.72 5.13
C THR A 125 -2.64 -14.83 5.22
N ALA A 126 -1.76 -15.07 6.20
CA ALA A 126 -0.51 -14.36 6.32
C ALA A 126 0.44 -14.63 5.13
N ARG A 127 0.40 -15.84 4.56
CA ARG A 127 1.31 -16.28 3.47
C ARG A 127 0.78 -16.07 2.06
N PHE A 128 -0.54 -15.95 1.88
CA PHE A 128 -1.14 -15.80 0.57
C PHE A 128 -2.16 -14.69 0.62
N TYR A 129 -2.27 -13.93 -0.47
CA TYR A 129 -3.34 -12.97 -0.60
C TYR A 129 -4.71 -13.66 -0.46
N ARG A 130 -5.53 -13.15 0.46
CA ARG A 130 -6.94 -13.51 0.62
C ARG A 130 -7.79 -12.26 0.45
N LEU A 131 -9.04 -12.45 0.05
CA LEU A 131 -10.02 -11.37 0.06
C LEU A 131 -10.45 -11.06 1.51
N PRO A 132 -10.89 -9.83 1.79
CA PRO A 132 -11.51 -9.41 3.05
C PRO A 132 -12.59 -10.38 3.58
N ASP A 133 -12.64 -10.58 4.90
CA ASP A 133 -13.66 -11.41 5.58
C ASP A 133 -14.80 -10.59 6.21
N LEU A 134 -14.67 -9.26 6.30
CA LEU A 134 -15.68 -8.39 6.93
C LEU A 134 -16.48 -7.56 5.92
N GLN A 135 -15.81 -6.90 4.99
CA GLN A 135 -16.42 -6.04 3.98
C GLN A 135 -15.70 -6.19 2.65
N ASP A 136 -16.45 -6.08 1.56
CA ASP A 136 -15.88 -6.02 0.21
C ASP A 136 -14.92 -4.83 0.05
N LEU A 137 -13.99 -4.94 -0.89
CA LEU A 137 -13.07 -3.85 -1.21
C LEU A 137 -13.85 -2.61 -1.72
N PRO A 138 -13.32 -1.39 -1.51
CA PRO A 138 -13.89 -0.21 -2.15
C PRO A 138 -14.04 -0.44 -3.65
N ASP A 139 -15.16 0.02 -4.22
CA ASP A 139 -15.46 -0.03 -5.65
C ASP A 139 -15.65 -1.44 -6.25
N SER A 140 -15.65 -2.51 -5.44
CA SER A 140 -16.01 -3.85 -5.92
C SER A 140 -17.52 -4.13 -5.88
N SER A 141 -18.34 -3.11 -5.63
CA SER A 141 -19.82 -3.18 -5.61
C SER A 141 -20.47 -3.12 -7.00
N SER A 142 -19.67 -3.11 -8.07
CA SER A 142 -20.22 -3.28 -9.42
C SER A 142 -20.73 -4.72 -9.59
N PRO A 143 -22.01 -4.93 -9.94
CA PRO A 143 -22.42 -6.23 -10.43
C PRO A 143 -21.57 -6.55 -11.67
N LEU A 144 -21.12 -7.80 -11.78
CA LEU A 144 -20.62 -8.33 -13.04
C LEU A 144 -21.78 -8.26 -14.04
N CYS A 145 -21.85 -7.18 -14.82
CA CYS A 145 -22.77 -7.05 -15.95
C CYS A 145 -22.23 -7.82 -17.16
#